data_AF-A0A4U1YRY2-F1
#
_entry.id   AF-A0A4U1YRY2-F1
#
_cell.length_a   1.000
_cell.length_b   1.000
_cell.length_c   1.000
_cell.angle_alpha   90.00
_cell.angle_beta   90.00
_cell.angle_gamma   90.00
#
_symmetry.space_group_name_H-M   'P 1'
#
loop_
_entity.id
_entity.type
_entity.pdbx_description
1 polymer ?
#
loop_
_entity_poly.entity_id
_entity_poly.type
_entity_poly.pdbx_seq_one_letter_code
_entity_poly.pdbx_strand_id
1 'polypeptide(L)'
;MAYALIHNNISDFNPEDAILGIFPDILGFGIGVFALLFALPTEFLDKLRQSVKNSNGDNKITGPEMLPADMAYPLLVYSVIMLFSVFFRAFPDEPVTTTISTIMLIYGFVVTLELLNSIFMTASYMLFTRRSTDSTE
;
A
#
# COMPACT_ATOMS: atom_id res chain seq x y z
N MET A 1 -36.20 -19.40 18.45
CA MET A 1 -35.96 -17.95 18.63
C MET A 1 -34.49 -17.55 18.76
N ALA A 2 -33.54 -18.45 19.12
CA ALA A 2 -32.11 -18.11 19.15
C ALA A 2 -31.44 -18.08 17.76
N TYR A 3 -31.88 -18.92 16.81
CA TYR A 3 -31.30 -19.00 15.47
C TYR A 3 -31.56 -17.76 14.58
N ALA A 4 -32.64 -17.01 14.82
CA ALA A 4 -32.95 -15.80 14.06
C ALA A 4 -32.13 -14.57 14.52
N LEU A 5 -31.65 -14.57 15.77
CA LEU A 5 -30.86 -13.48 16.34
C LEU A 5 -29.39 -13.51 15.89
N ILE A 6 -28.86 -14.69 15.52
CA ILE A 6 -27.51 -14.82 14.97
C ILE A 6 -27.48 -14.45 13.48
N HIS A 7 -28.58 -14.67 12.75
CA HIS A 7 -28.64 -14.33 11.32
C HIS A 7 -28.74 -12.81 11.07
N ASN A 8 -29.43 -12.07 11.95
CA ASN A 8 -29.60 -10.62 11.78
C ASN A 8 -28.36 -9.77 12.09
N ASN A 9 -27.36 -10.30 12.78
CA ASN A 9 -26.18 -9.51 13.18
C ASN A 9 -24.99 -9.59 12.19
N ILE A 10 -25.11 -10.43 11.15
CA ILE A 10 -24.09 -10.57 10.08
C ILE A 10 -24.59 -9.89 8.79
N SER A 11 -25.87 -9.48 8.74
CA SER A 11 -26.52 -9.05 7.50
C SER A 11 -26.43 -7.55 7.19
N ASP A 12 -25.90 -6.72 8.08
CA ASP A 12 -25.70 -5.28 7.84
C ASP A 12 -24.22 -4.92 7.66
N PHE A 13 -23.40 -5.85 7.16
CA PHE A 13 -22.03 -5.50 6.77
C PHE A 13 -22.07 -4.75 5.45
N ASN A 14 -21.92 -3.43 5.51
CA ASN A 14 -21.74 -2.59 4.34
C ASN A 14 -20.22 -2.50 4.00
N PRO A 15 -19.75 -3.18 2.94
CA PRO A 15 -18.35 -3.15 2.54
C PRO A 15 -17.90 -1.78 2.01
N GLU A 16 -18.81 -0.96 1.45
CA GLU A 16 -18.47 0.39 1.00
C GLU A 16 -18.03 1.28 2.16
N ASP A 17 -18.76 1.22 3.28
CA ASP A 17 -18.43 2.00 4.48
C ASP A 17 -17.11 1.54 5.11
N ALA A 18 -16.82 0.23 5.08
CA ALA A 18 -15.54 -0.29 5.53
C ALA A 18 -14.37 0.20 4.66
N ILE A 19 -14.54 0.22 3.33
CA ILE A 19 -13.53 0.75 2.40
C ILE A 19 -13.28 2.23 2.67
N LEU A 20 -14.35 3.04 2.75
CA LEU A 20 -14.26 4.48 2.94
C LEU A 20 -13.78 4.87 4.35
N GLY A 21 -13.85 3.96 5.32
CA GLY A 21 -13.29 4.16 6.65
C GLY A 21 -11.80 3.78 6.75
N ILE A 22 -11.41 2.64 6.19
CA ILE A 22 -10.06 2.07 6.40
C ILE A 22 -9.05 2.59 5.38
N PHE A 23 -9.42 2.68 4.10
CA PHE A 23 -8.46 2.93 3.03
C PHE A 23 -7.92 4.37 2.98
N PRO A 24 -8.64 5.42 3.40
CA PRO A 24 -8.03 6.75 3.54
C PRO A 24 -6.87 6.78 4.53
N ASP A 25 -6.97 6.04 5.64
CA ASP A 25 -5.91 5.96 6.65
C ASP A 25 -4.68 5.23 6.10
N ILE A 26 -4.88 4.12 5.37
CA ILE A 26 -3.79 3.40 4.70
C ILE A 26 -3.14 4.26 3.62
N LEU A 27 -3.94 4.99 2.84
CA LEU A 27 -3.45 5.92 1.81
C LEU A 27 -2.62 7.03 2.47
N GLY A 28 -3.11 7.63 3.54
CA GLY A 28 -2.39 8.66 4.31
C GLY A 28 -1.07 8.13 4.88
N PHE A 29 -1.07 6.90 5.41
CA PHE A 29 0.15 6.23 5.85
C PHE A 29 1.16 6.07 4.72
N GLY A 30 0.75 5.53 3.56
CA GLY A 30 1.65 5.32 2.44
C GLY A 30 2.21 6.63 1.86
N ILE A 31 1.39 7.70 1.77
CA ILE A 31 1.88 9.05 1.42
C ILE A 31 2.88 9.57 2.47
N GLY A 32 2.61 9.36 3.75
CA GLY A 32 3.52 9.76 4.83
C GLY A 32 4.89 9.11 4.69
N VAL A 33 4.94 7.79 4.47
CA VAL A 33 6.19 7.06 4.22
C VAL A 33 6.85 7.53 2.93
N PHE A 34 6.07 7.79 1.89
CA PHE A 34 6.58 8.32 0.62
C PHE A 34 7.25 9.70 0.78
N ALA A 35 6.66 10.60 1.57
CA ALA A 35 7.23 11.91 1.86
C ALA A 35 8.57 11.82 2.62
N LEU A 36 8.75 10.81 3.48
CA LEU A 36 10.02 10.58 4.16
C LEU A 36 11.15 10.25 3.19
N LEU A 37 10.86 9.62 2.04
CA LEU A 37 11.88 9.36 1.01
C LEU A 37 12.44 10.66 0.42
N PHE A 38 11.63 11.70 0.28
CA PHE A 38 12.08 13.02 -0.21
C PHE A 38 12.85 13.82 0.84
N ALA A 39 12.63 13.53 2.12
CA ALA A 39 13.38 14.14 3.22
C ALA A 39 14.79 13.54 3.39
N LEU A 40 15.14 12.48 2.62
CA LEU A 40 16.45 11.85 2.72
C LEU A 40 17.55 12.69 2.07
N PRO A 41 18.76 12.73 2.65
CA PRO A 41 19.90 13.44 2.07
C PRO A 41 20.30 12.86 0.71
N THR A 42 20.71 13.72 -0.23
CA THR A 42 21.09 13.36 -1.60
C THR A 42 22.26 12.37 -1.65
N GLU A 43 23.16 12.43 -0.67
CA GLU A 43 24.29 11.50 -0.51
C GLU A 43 23.84 10.04 -0.37
N PHE A 44 22.68 9.79 0.24
CA PHE A 44 22.09 8.46 0.32
C PHE A 44 21.52 8.01 -1.02
N LEU A 45 20.87 8.91 -1.76
CA LEU A 45 20.35 8.63 -3.09
C LEU A 45 21.47 8.28 -4.08
N ASP A 46 22.60 8.96 -3.99
CA ASP A 46 23.77 8.68 -4.83
C ASP A 46 24.42 7.33 -4.49
N LYS A 47 24.51 6.97 -3.20
CA LYS A 47 24.96 5.63 -2.76
C LYS A 47 24.01 4.52 -3.19
N LEU A 48 22.70 4.77 -3.12
CA LEU A 48 21.67 3.87 -3.67
C LEU A 48 21.87 3.67 -5.18
N ARG A 49 22.05 4.75 -5.95
CA ARG A 49 22.32 4.67 -7.40
C ARG A 49 23.60 3.89 -7.70
N GLN A 50 24.65 4.10 -6.90
CA GLN A 50 25.94 3.44 -7.08
C GLN A 50 25.90 1.94 -6.72
N SER A 51 25.18 1.57 -5.67
CA SER A 51 24.98 0.17 -5.27
C SER A 51 24.17 -0.63 -6.31
N VAL A 52 23.16 -0.01 -6.92
CA VAL A 52 22.42 -0.58 -8.06
C VAL A 52 23.31 -0.73 -9.28
N LYS A 53 24.11 0.29 -9.61
CA LYS A 53 25.05 0.25 -10.75
C LYS A 53 26.12 -0.83 -10.59
N ASN A 54 26.60 -1.07 -9.37
CA ASN A 54 27.58 -2.10 -9.05
C ASN A 54 27.01 -3.53 -9.07
N SER A 55 25.69 -3.70 -9.03
CA SER A 55 25.03 -5.03 -9.10
C SER A 55 24.82 -5.56 -10.53
N ASN A 56 25.31 -4.88 -11.58
CA ASN A 56 25.29 -5.37 -12.98
C ASN A 56 23.93 -5.95 -13.45
N GLY A 57 22.81 -5.44 -12.94
CA GLY A 57 21.47 -5.89 -13.30
C GLY A 57 21.06 -7.30 -12.83
N ASP A 58 21.88 -7.99 -12.04
CA ASP A 58 21.62 -9.37 -11.59
C ASP A 58 20.92 -9.44 -10.23
N ASN A 59 20.94 -8.34 -9.46
CA ASN A 59 20.09 -8.18 -8.30
C ASN A 59 18.75 -7.55 -8.72
N LYS A 60 17.65 -8.24 -8.40
CA LYS A 60 16.25 -7.83 -8.61
C LYS A 60 15.86 -6.50 -7.94
N ILE A 61 16.81 -5.82 -7.29
CA ILE A 61 16.66 -4.50 -6.67
C ILE A 61 17.12 -3.46 -7.69
N THR A 62 16.21 -3.17 -8.61
CA THR A 62 16.36 -2.15 -9.64
C THR A 62 16.22 -0.78 -8.97
N GLY A 63 17.24 0.08 -9.03
CA GLY A 63 17.18 1.55 -8.91
C GLY A 63 16.48 2.21 -7.69
N PRO A 64 17.09 3.21 -7.01
CA PRO A 64 16.36 4.06 -6.04
C PRO A 64 15.08 4.70 -6.59
N GLU A 65 15.01 4.89 -7.90
CA GLU A 65 13.88 5.50 -8.60
C GLU A 65 12.66 4.57 -8.73
N MET A 66 12.84 3.24 -8.60
CA MET A 66 11.72 2.30 -8.56
C MET A 66 11.05 2.23 -7.18
N LEU A 67 11.73 2.60 -6.09
CA LEU A 67 11.15 2.57 -4.74
C LEU A 67 9.92 3.48 -4.62
N PRO A 68 9.95 4.74 -5.11
CA PRO A 68 8.76 5.55 -5.33
C PRO A 68 7.66 4.88 -6.15
N ALA A 69 8.03 4.20 -7.24
CA ALA A 69 7.09 3.63 -8.18
C ALA A 69 6.36 2.41 -7.60
N ASP A 70 7.07 1.55 -6.87
CA ASP A 70 6.51 0.37 -6.19
C ASP A 70 5.56 0.76 -5.06
N MET A 71 5.78 1.90 -4.39
CA MET A 71 4.84 2.44 -3.39
C MET A 71 3.66 3.19 -4.02
N ALA A 72 3.84 3.80 -5.20
CA ALA A 72 2.78 4.55 -5.88
C ALA A 72 1.66 3.64 -6.41
N TYR A 73 1.99 2.41 -6.82
CA TYR A 73 1.00 1.46 -7.35
C TYR A 73 -0.12 1.14 -6.33
N PRO A 74 0.17 0.67 -5.10
CA PRO A 74 -0.87 0.44 -4.08
C PRO A 74 -1.72 1.68 -3.80
N LEU A 75 -1.11 2.86 -3.72
CA LEU A 75 -1.80 4.13 -3.46
C LEU A 75 -2.80 4.51 -4.56
N LEU A 76 -2.44 4.28 -5.83
CA LEU A 76 -3.34 4.48 -6.95
C LEU A 76 -4.50 3.49 -6.91
N VAL A 77 -4.22 2.23 -6.59
CA VAL A 77 -5.25 1.20 -6.47
C VAL A 77 -6.27 1.57 -5.38
N TYR A 78 -5.82 2.02 -4.20
CA TYR A 78 -6.75 2.50 -3.17
C TYR A 78 -7.59 3.68 -3.62
N SER A 79 -6.97 4.64 -4.31
CA SER A 79 -7.68 5.81 -4.83
C SER A 79 -8.82 5.40 -5.78
N VAL A 80 -8.55 4.43 -6.64
CA VAL A 80 -9.54 3.88 -7.58
C VAL A 80 -10.62 3.10 -6.85
N ILE A 81 -10.27 2.22 -5.91
CA ILE A 81 -11.24 1.45 -5.12
C ILE A 81 -12.16 2.38 -4.35
N MET A 82 -11.62 3.39 -3.66
CA MET A 82 -12.43 4.36 -2.91
C MET A 82 -13.35 5.16 -3.83
N LEU A 83 -12.88 5.56 -5.01
CA LEU A 83 -13.72 6.24 -6.00
C LEU A 83 -14.93 5.36 -6.38
N PHE A 84 -14.70 4.08 -6.68
CA PHE A 84 -15.79 3.14 -6.97
C PHE A 84 -16.72 2.94 -5.77
N SER A 85 -16.20 2.84 -4.55
CA SER A 85 -17.02 2.71 -3.34
C SER A 85 -17.91 3.92 -3.09
N VAL A 86 -17.45 5.14 -3.41
CA VAL A 86 -18.32 6.33 -3.38
C VAL A 86 -19.46 6.19 -4.39
N PHE A 87 -19.18 5.72 -5.62
CA PHE A 87 -20.20 5.51 -6.64
C PHE A 87 -21.21 4.43 -6.25
N PHE A 88 -20.75 3.30 -5.72
CA PHE A 88 -21.61 2.20 -5.27
C PHE A 88 -22.48 2.60 -4.07
N ARG A 89 -21.94 3.42 -3.17
CA ARG A 89 -22.72 3.99 -2.07
C ARG A 89 -23.76 5.02 -2.55
N ALA A 90 -23.45 5.78 -3.59
CA ALA A 90 -24.38 6.79 -4.14
C ALA A 90 -25.50 6.16 -5.00
N PHE A 91 -25.22 5.05 -5.68
CA PHE A 91 -26.16 4.31 -6.53
C PHE A 91 -26.20 2.84 -6.11
N PRO A 92 -26.86 2.51 -4.98
CA PRO A 92 -26.88 1.16 -4.46
C PRO A 92 -27.69 0.23 -5.36
N ASP A 93 -27.05 -0.85 -5.82
CA ASP A 93 -27.68 -1.97 -6.53
C ASP A 93 -27.48 -3.23 -5.67
N GLU A 94 -28.38 -3.38 -4.69
CA GLU A 94 -28.24 -4.13 -3.43
C GLU A 94 -27.42 -5.44 -3.46
N PRO A 95 -27.60 -6.39 -4.41
CA PRO A 95 -26.78 -7.60 -4.41
C PRO A 95 -25.45 -7.44 -5.17
N VAL A 96 -25.42 -6.64 -6.23
CA VAL A 96 -24.26 -6.53 -7.14
C VAL A 96 -23.20 -5.61 -6.54
N THR A 97 -23.60 -4.43 -6.06
CA THR A 97 -22.67 -3.47 -5.45
C THR A 97 -22.00 -4.08 -4.22
N THR A 98 -22.77 -4.71 -3.33
CA THR A 98 -22.25 -5.36 -2.11
C THR A 98 -21.23 -6.45 -2.43
N THR A 99 -21.49 -7.28 -3.45
CA THR A 99 -20.56 -8.35 -3.85
C THR A 99 -19.26 -7.78 -4.43
N ILE A 100 -19.36 -6.79 -5.33
CA ILE A 100 -18.18 -6.16 -5.94
C ILE A 100 -17.36 -5.41 -4.89
N SER A 101 -18.01 -4.63 -4.02
CA SER A 101 -17.37 -3.92 -2.91
C SER A 101 -16.65 -4.88 -1.96
N THR A 102 -17.23 -6.04 -1.67
CA THR A 102 -16.57 -7.07 -0.83
C THR A 102 -15.30 -7.60 -1.50
N ILE A 103 -15.35 -7.87 -2.81
CA ILE A 103 -14.16 -8.29 -3.58
C ILE A 103 -13.10 -7.19 -3.58
N MET A 104 -13.50 -5.93 -3.78
CA MET A 104 -12.61 -4.77 -3.74
C MET A 104 -11.97 -4.59 -2.35
N LEU A 105 -12.73 -4.81 -1.27
CA LEU A 105 -12.21 -4.75 0.10
C LEU A 105 -11.13 -5.81 0.33
N ILE A 106 -11.39 -7.07 -0.04
CA ILE A 106 -10.41 -8.16 0.09
C ILE A 106 -9.17 -7.88 -0.78
N TYR A 107 -9.37 -7.44 -2.02
CA TYR A 107 -8.27 -7.08 -2.91
C TYR A 107 -7.44 -5.92 -2.34
N GLY A 108 -8.08 -4.90 -1.78
CA GLY A 108 -7.39 -3.79 -1.12
C GLY A 108 -6.53 -4.25 0.06
N PHE A 109 -6.95 -5.26 0.83
CA PHE A 109 -6.10 -5.86 1.87
C PHE A 109 -4.88 -6.60 1.31
N VAL A 110 -5.02 -7.31 0.19
CA VAL A 110 -3.88 -7.94 -0.50
C VAL A 110 -2.88 -6.86 -0.94
N VAL A 111 -3.38 -5.77 -1.51
CA VAL A 111 -2.57 -4.61 -1.90
C VAL A 111 -1.91 -3.93 -0.69
N THR A 112 -2.50 -4.01 0.52
CA THR A 112 -1.87 -3.52 1.76
C THR A 112 -0.62 -4.29 2.09
N LEU A 113 -0.66 -5.62 1.90
CA LEU A 113 0.50 -6.46 2.11
C LEU A 113 1.62 -6.16 1.10
N GLU A 114 1.26 -5.85 -0.15
CA GLU A 114 2.22 -5.39 -1.16
C GLU A 114 2.87 -4.06 -0.77
N LEU A 115 2.08 -3.08 -0.32
CA LEU A 115 2.58 -1.80 0.19
C LEU A 115 3.55 -2.01 1.38
N LEU A 116 3.16 -2.81 2.37
CA LEU A 116 4.01 -3.12 3.52
C LEU A 116 5.32 -3.82 3.11
N ASN A 117 5.25 -4.76 2.17
CA ASN A 117 6.43 -5.44 1.64
C ASN A 117 7.38 -4.45 0.94
N SER A 118 6.84 -3.55 0.12
CA SER A 118 7.63 -2.50 -0.54
C SER A 118 8.32 -1.59 0.48
N ILE A 119 7.60 -1.16 1.52
CA ILE A 119 8.16 -0.33 2.59
C ILE A 119 9.25 -1.10 3.36
N PHE A 120 9.02 -2.36 3.69
CA PHE A 120 9.97 -3.18 4.44
C PHE A 120 11.26 -3.43 3.65
N MET A 121 11.15 -3.76 2.36
CA MET A 121 12.29 -3.88 1.43
C MET A 121 13.09 -2.58 1.38
N THR A 122 12.39 -1.46 1.21
CA THR A 122 13.00 -0.12 1.14
C THR A 122 13.78 0.21 2.41
N ALA A 123 13.14 0.04 3.57
CA ALA A 123 13.76 0.32 4.87
C ALA A 123 14.96 -0.59 5.13
N SER A 124 14.85 -1.89 4.83
CA SER A 124 15.93 -2.86 5.00
C SER A 124 17.14 -2.51 4.13
N TYR A 125 16.90 -2.14 2.88
CA TYR A 125 17.96 -1.71 1.97
C TYR A 125 18.66 -0.45 2.49
N MET A 126 17.90 0.57 2.90
CA MET A 126 18.47 1.81 3.45
C MET A 126 19.30 1.56 4.72
N LEU A 127 18.83 0.70 5.62
CA LEU A 127 19.58 0.32 6.82
C LEU A 127 20.91 -0.38 6.47
N PHE A 128 20.90 -1.27 5.47
CA PHE A 128 22.10 -1.97 5.04
C PHE A 128 23.14 -1.00 4.43
N THR A 129 22.70 -0.10 3.55
CA THR A 129 23.57 0.93 2.95
C THR A 129 24.12 1.92 3.99
N ARG A 130 23.33 2.26 5.01
CA ARG A 130 23.81 3.08 6.12
C ARG A 130 24.93 2.39 6.89
N ARG A 131 24.75 1.12 7.24
CA ARG A 131 25.74 0.34 8.00
C ARG A 131 27.04 0.12 7.22
N SER A 132 26.98 -0.07 5.89
CA SER A 132 28.19 -0.20 5.08
C SER A 132 29.00 1.10 5.00
N THR A 133 28.36 2.26 5.15
CA THR A 133 29.05 3.56 5.19
C THR A 133 29.88 3.70 6.46
N ASP A 134 29.29 3.40 7.63
CA ASP A 134 29.95 3.55 8.94
C ASP A 134 31.17 2.61 9.11
N SER A 135 31.27 1.52 8.35
CA SER A 135 32.41 0.59 8.40
C SER A 135 33.63 1.00 7.56
N THR A 136 33.53 2.10 6.81
CA THR A 136 34.58 2.60 5.91
C THR A 136 35.25 3.89 6.39
N GLU A 137 34.81 4.43 7.53
CA GLU A 137 35.50 5.48 8.30
C GLU A 137 36.38 4.85 9.38
#